data_AF-A0A3B9W3L5-F1
#
_entry.id   AF-A0A3B9W3L5-F1
#
_cell.length_a   1.000
_cell.length_b   1.000
_cell.length_c   1.000
_cell.angle_alpha   90.00
_cell.angle_beta   90.00
_cell.angle_gamma   90.00
#
_symmetry.space_group_name_H-M   'P 1'
#
loop_
_entity.id
_entity.type
_entity.pdbx_description
1 polymer ?
#
loop_
_entity_poly.entity_id
_entity_poly.type
_entity_poly.pdbx_seq_one_letter_code
_entity_poly.pdbx_strand_id
1 'polypeptide(L)'
;MTFVMGPALLFCPADRPERFPKAAQRADAVIVDLEDAVAPADKQRARGAILAQLGAAGEGPELDPSRTIVRINPAGTEEFEKDLHCLAHTPYRTVMLAKAESAAQLEALADFHVIALCETAVGILNAPAIAAAPNVVALMWGAEDLLASLSGTSSRTDDGGYRAVALHARSAVLLAARAFGKEAVDAVYVNIPDLDGLALEAADA
;
A
#
# COMPACT_ATOMS: atom_id res chain seq x y z
N MET A 1 14.54 1.90 11.53
CA MET A 1 15.03 2.46 10.26
C MET A 1 14.04 3.52 9.82
N THR A 2 14.51 4.65 9.30
CA THR A 2 13.66 5.75 8.84
C THR A 2 12.99 5.33 7.52
N PHE A 3 11.69 5.58 7.36
CA PHE A 3 11.01 5.44 6.08
C PHE A 3 11.56 6.51 5.13
N VAL A 4 12.13 6.09 4.00
CA VAL A 4 12.86 6.97 3.06
C VAL A 4 12.06 7.30 1.80
N MET A 5 10.81 6.85 1.72
CA MET A 5 9.99 6.87 0.49
C MET A 5 9.38 8.23 0.16
N GLY A 6 9.65 9.26 0.98
CA GLY A 6 9.09 10.61 0.84
C GLY A 6 7.56 10.68 1.04
N PRO A 7 6.98 11.90 1.02
CA PRO A 7 5.54 12.10 1.21
C PRO A 7 4.69 11.78 -0.03
N ALA A 8 5.24 11.79 -1.25
CA ALA A 8 4.48 11.55 -2.47
C ALA A 8 4.61 10.11 -2.97
N LEU A 9 3.68 9.25 -2.55
CA LEU A 9 3.58 7.87 -3.04
C LEU A 9 2.58 7.77 -4.21
N LEU A 10 2.92 7.03 -5.26
CA LEU A 10 2.07 6.88 -6.44
C LEU A 10 1.82 5.41 -6.78
N PHE A 11 0.55 5.01 -6.77
CA PHE A 11 0.13 3.70 -7.27
C PHE A 11 0.31 3.60 -8.79
N CYS A 12 0.87 2.48 -9.24
CA CYS A 12 0.94 2.09 -10.64
C CYS A 12 0.56 0.62 -10.78
N PRO A 13 -0.47 0.28 -11.58
CA PRO A 13 -0.83 -1.11 -11.83
C PRO A 13 0.35 -1.89 -12.40
N ALA A 14 0.67 -3.05 -11.80
CA ALA A 14 1.81 -3.86 -12.22
C ALA A 14 1.65 -4.47 -13.62
N ASP A 15 0.42 -4.55 -14.14
CA ASP A 15 0.13 -5.01 -15.49
C ASP A 15 0.30 -3.92 -16.57
N ARG A 16 0.77 -2.72 -16.19
CA ARG A 16 1.04 -1.57 -17.07
C ARG A 16 2.51 -1.10 -16.98
N PRO A 17 3.49 -1.96 -17.32
CA PRO A 17 4.91 -1.63 -17.20
C PRO A 17 5.33 -0.41 -18.02
N GLU A 18 4.62 -0.09 -19.10
CA GLU A 18 4.87 1.11 -19.91
C GLU A 18 4.70 2.43 -19.12
N ARG A 19 4.08 2.38 -17.94
CA ARG A 19 3.87 3.54 -17.05
C ARG A 19 4.94 3.68 -15.97
N PHE A 20 5.74 2.65 -15.71
CA PHE A 20 6.70 2.65 -14.60
C PHE A 20 7.70 3.81 -14.67
N PRO A 21 8.35 4.13 -15.82
CA PRO A 21 9.29 5.23 -15.89
C PRO A 21 8.64 6.58 -15.56
N LYS A 22 7.41 6.78 -16.05
CA LYS A 22 6.67 8.02 -15.81
C LYS A 22 6.23 8.13 -14.35
N ALA A 23 5.83 7.03 -13.71
CA ALA A 23 5.47 7.02 -12.29
C ALA A 23 6.69 7.37 -11.43
N ALA A 24 7.85 6.76 -11.67
CA ALA A 24 9.09 7.01 -10.92
C ALA A 24 9.61 8.45 -11.04
N GLN A 25 9.34 9.12 -12.17
CA GLN A 25 9.69 10.52 -12.37
C GLN A 25 8.75 11.52 -11.68
N ARG A 26 7.57 11.07 -11.22
CA ARG A 26 6.49 11.95 -10.72
C ARG A 26 6.18 11.75 -9.24
N ALA A 27 6.85 10.82 -8.59
CA ALA A 27 6.62 10.45 -7.20
C ALA A 27 7.95 10.32 -6.46
N ASP A 28 7.92 10.41 -5.13
CA ASP A 28 9.06 10.09 -4.29
C ASP A 28 9.29 8.58 -4.26
N ALA A 29 8.20 7.79 -4.24
CA ALA A 29 8.24 6.34 -4.45
C ALA A 29 7.02 5.83 -5.21
N VAL A 30 7.19 4.71 -5.91
CA VAL A 30 6.13 4.05 -6.68
C VAL A 30 5.60 2.85 -5.90
N ILE A 31 4.29 2.72 -5.80
CA ILE A 31 3.62 1.51 -5.33
C ILE A 31 3.20 0.71 -6.56
N VAL A 32 3.97 -0.31 -6.89
CA VAL A 32 3.67 -1.26 -7.97
C VAL A 32 2.62 -2.22 -7.47
N ASP A 33 1.44 -2.21 -8.09
CA ASP A 33 0.25 -2.82 -7.52
C ASP A 33 -0.11 -4.15 -8.18
N LEU A 34 -0.14 -5.24 -7.39
CA LEU A 34 -0.61 -6.57 -7.80
C LEU A 34 -2.03 -6.89 -7.33
N GLU A 35 -2.67 -5.99 -6.59
CA GLU A 35 -3.93 -6.21 -5.89
C GLU A 35 -5.11 -5.60 -6.68
N ASP A 36 -5.81 -4.59 -6.17
CA ASP A 36 -7.10 -4.13 -6.73
C ASP A 36 -6.98 -3.41 -8.07
N ALA A 37 -5.83 -2.82 -8.43
CA ALA A 37 -5.68 -2.20 -9.74
C ALA A 37 -5.38 -3.22 -10.87
N VAL A 38 -5.27 -4.51 -10.55
CA VAL A 38 -5.01 -5.59 -11.50
C VAL A 38 -6.14 -6.60 -11.48
N ALA A 39 -6.81 -6.76 -12.62
CA ALA A 39 -7.88 -7.74 -12.77
C ALA A 39 -7.36 -9.17 -12.51
N PRO A 40 -8.18 -10.09 -11.96
CA PRO A 40 -7.73 -11.45 -11.62
C PRO A 40 -7.04 -12.19 -12.77
N ALA A 41 -7.54 -12.03 -14.01
CA ALA A 41 -6.96 -12.66 -15.20
C ALA A 41 -5.57 -12.11 -15.59
N ASP A 42 -5.24 -10.90 -15.16
CA ASP A 42 -3.99 -10.21 -15.51
C ASP A 42 -2.91 -10.35 -14.45
N LYS A 43 -3.20 -10.89 -13.26
CA LYS A 43 -2.23 -11.00 -12.14
C LYS A 43 -0.98 -11.79 -12.50
N GLN A 44 -1.11 -12.86 -13.31
CA GLN A 44 0.06 -13.60 -13.79
C GLN A 44 0.95 -12.73 -14.70
N ARG A 45 0.35 -11.98 -15.63
CA ARG A 45 1.07 -11.05 -16.50
C ARG A 45 1.75 -9.95 -15.70
N ALA A 46 1.06 -9.41 -14.70
CA ALA A 46 1.57 -8.37 -13.80
C ALA A 46 2.83 -8.81 -13.05
N ARG A 47 2.85 -10.03 -12.50
CA ARG A 47 4.05 -10.62 -11.89
C ARG A 47 5.19 -10.76 -12.90
N GLY A 48 4.88 -11.18 -14.13
CA GLY A 48 5.86 -11.26 -15.22
C GLY A 48 6.50 -9.89 -15.54
N ALA A 49 5.72 -8.81 -15.48
CA ALA A 49 6.22 -7.46 -15.68
C ALA A 49 7.17 -7.00 -14.55
N ILE A 50 6.88 -7.36 -13.29
CA ILE A 50 7.79 -7.11 -12.16
C ILE A 50 9.10 -7.90 -12.32
N LEU A 51 9.04 -9.17 -12.71
CA LEU A 51 10.25 -9.97 -12.95
C LEU A 51 11.09 -9.41 -14.10
N ALA A 52 10.44 -8.90 -15.15
CA ALA A 52 11.13 -8.26 -16.27
C ALA A 52 11.88 -6.98 -15.87
N GLN A 53 11.57 -6.38 -14.72
CA GLN A 53 12.31 -5.23 -14.19
C GLN A 53 13.75 -5.57 -13.81
N LEU A 54 14.14 -6.84 -13.68
CA LEU A 54 15.51 -7.24 -13.35
C LEU A 54 16.54 -6.90 -14.43
N GLY A 55 16.10 -6.46 -15.62
CA GLY A 55 16.97 -6.17 -16.76
C GLY A 55 17.60 -7.43 -17.36
N ALA A 56 18.40 -7.24 -18.41
CA ALA A 56 19.33 -8.28 -18.87
C ALA A 56 20.53 -8.35 -17.92
N ALA A 57 21.25 -9.48 -17.90
CA ALA A 57 22.38 -9.69 -17.00
C ALA A 57 23.40 -8.53 -17.06
N GLY A 58 23.50 -7.77 -15.95
CA GLY A 58 24.43 -6.65 -15.79
C GLY A 58 23.78 -5.25 -15.80
N GLU A 59 22.51 -5.13 -16.19
CA GLU A 59 21.73 -3.89 -16.04
C GLU A 59 20.95 -3.94 -14.71
N GLY A 60 21.00 -2.86 -13.94
CA GLY A 60 20.19 -2.73 -12.72
C GLY A 60 18.70 -2.61 -13.05
N PRO A 61 17.81 -2.74 -12.07
CA PRO A 61 16.39 -2.68 -12.35
C PRO A 61 15.93 -1.30 -12.83
N GLU A 62 14.93 -1.27 -13.72
CA GLU A 62 14.38 -0.01 -14.26
C GLU A 62 13.71 0.84 -13.18
N LEU A 63 13.03 0.19 -12.22
CA LEU A 63 12.58 0.83 -10.98
C LEU A 63 13.61 0.64 -9.87
N ASP A 64 14.00 1.77 -9.25
CA ASP A 64 14.91 1.78 -8.09
C ASP A 64 14.26 1.05 -6.89
N PRO A 65 14.85 -0.05 -6.39
CA PRO A 65 14.27 -0.81 -5.28
C PRO A 65 14.19 -0.01 -3.98
N SER A 66 15.03 1.01 -3.81
CA SER A 66 15.00 1.89 -2.64
C SER A 66 13.84 2.90 -2.67
N ARG A 67 13.17 3.04 -3.81
CA ARG A 67 12.03 3.94 -4.07
C ARG A 67 10.82 3.21 -4.64
N THR A 68 10.75 1.90 -4.43
CA THR A 68 9.68 1.04 -4.96
C THR A 68 9.10 0.18 -3.86
N ILE A 69 7.78 0.21 -3.76
CA ILE A 69 6.95 -0.61 -2.87
C ILE A 69 6.15 -1.53 -3.78
N VAL A 70 6.02 -2.82 -3.43
CA VAL A 70 5.10 -3.71 -4.14
C VAL A 70 3.88 -3.97 -3.26
N ARG A 71 2.68 -3.53 -3.71
CA ARG A 71 1.43 -3.90 -3.04
C ARG A 71 1.07 -5.32 -3.41
N ILE A 72 0.99 -6.20 -2.41
CA ILE A 72 0.68 -7.62 -2.56
C ILE A 72 -0.75 -7.91 -2.10
N ASN A 73 -1.28 -9.02 -2.59
CA ASN A 73 -2.63 -9.48 -2.28
C ASN A 73 -2.78 -9.86 -0.79
N PRO A 74 -4.01 -9.95 -0.25
CA PRO A 74 -4.24 -10.27 1.16
C PRO A 74 -3.66 -11.61 1.57
N ALA A 75 -3.09 -11.66 2.79
CA ALA A 75 -2.51 -12.88 3.34
C ALA A 75 -3.54 -14.03 3.41
N GLY A 76 -3.08 -15.26 3.13
CA GLY A 76 -3.93 -16.46 3.09
C GLY A 76 -4.66 -16.68 1.76
N THR A 77 -4.49 -15.80 0.78
CA THR A 77 -4.98 -16.02 -0.60
C THR A 77 -3.95 -16.75 -1.46
N GLU A 78 -4.39 -17.44 -2.51
CA GLU A 78 -3.48 -18.05 -3.49
C GLU A 78 -2.62 -17.00 -4.21
N GLU A 79 -3.17 -15.81 -4.42
CA GLU A 79 -2.46 -14.71 -5.07
C GLU A 79 -1.34 -14.15 -4.19
N PHE A 80 -1.51 -14.11 -2.87
CA PHE A 80 -0.44 -13.73 -1.93
C PHE A 80 0.77 -14.68 -2.03
N GLU A 81 0.55 -15.99 -2.04
CA GLU A 81 1.64 -16.97 -2.18
C GLU A 81 2.39 -16.80 -3.52
N LYS A 82 1.66 -16.56 -4.61
CA LYS A 82 2.25 -16.28 -5.93
C LYS A 82 3.01 -14.96 -5.95
N ASP A 83 2.54 -13.94 -5.24
CA ASP A 83 3.23 -12.65 -5.11
C ASP A 83 4.57 -12.82 -4.38
N LEU A 84 4.58 -13.55 -3.26
CA LEU A 84 5.81 -13.83 -2.51
C LEU A 84 6.81 -14.66 -3.33
N HIS A 85 6.32 -15.67 -4.06
CA HIS A 85 7.16 -16.46 -4.96
C HIS A 85 7.80 -15.59 -6.05
N CYS A 86 7.04 -14.64 -6.63
CA CYS A 86 7.56 -13.66 -7.57
C CYS A 86 8.66 -12.80 -6.92
N LEU A 87 8.36 -12.19 -5.76
CA LEU A 87 9.25 -11.24 -5.09
C LEU A 87 10.55 -11.87 -4.59
N ALA A 88 10.56 -13.17 -4.27
CA ALA A 88 11.77 -13.91 -3.92
C ALA A 88 12.87 -13.81 -4.99
N HIS A 89 12.47 -13.61 -6.26
CA HIS A 89 13.38 -13.49 -7.40
C HIS A 89 13.71 -12.03 -7.76
N THR A 90 13.25 -11.06 -6.95
CA THR A 90 13.44 -9.61 -7.20
C THR A 90 14.27 -8.95 -6.10
N PRO A 91 14.86 -7.76 -6.34
CA PRO A 91 15.50 -6.96 -5.29
C PRO A 91 14.51 -6.16 -4.43
N TYR A 92 13.21 -6.19 -4.72
CA TYR A 92 12.22 -5.41 -3.97
C TYR A 92 11.98 -6.03 -2.59
N ARG A 93 12.26 -5.25 -1.54
CA ARG A 93 12.14 -5.69 -0.14
C ARG A 93 11.22 -4.82 0.70
N THR A 94 10.53 -3.86 0.08
CA THR A 94 9.45 -3.10 0.71
C THR A 94 8.13 -3.51 0.08
N VAL A 95 7.20 -4.02 0.88
CA VAL A 95 5.88 -4.46 0.43
C VAL A 95 4.78 -3.69 1.15
N MET A 96 3.66 -3.52 0.48
CA MET A 96 2.42 -3.09 1.11
C MET A 96 1.49 -4.29 1.19
N LEU A 97 1.12 -4.71 2.40
CA LEU A 97 0.16 -5.79 2.60
C LEU A 97 -1.26 -5.21 2.58
N ALA A 98 -2.03 -5.54 1.54
CA ALA A 98 -3.45 -5.19 1.47
C ALA A 98 -4.25 -5.90 2.57
N LYS A 99 -5.30 -5.25 3.07
CA LYS A 99 -6.25 -5.81 4.05
C LYS A 99 -5.52 -6.45 5.25
N ALA A 100 -4.56 -5.73 5.83
CA ALA A 100 -3.78 -6.18 6.98
C ALA A 100 -4.63 -6.17 8.26
N GLU A 101 -4.73 -7.33 8.93
CA GLU A 101 -5.68 -7.58 10.00
C GLU A 101 -5.08 -8.15 11.29
N SER A 102 -3.86 -8.72 11.27
CA SER A 102 -3.25 -9.31 12.47
C SER A 102 -1.73 -9.39 12.41
N ALA A 103 -1.07 -9.32 13.58
CA ALA A 103 0.38 -9.48 13.74
C ALA A 103 0.93 -10.74 13.03
N ALA A 104 0.21 -11.86 13.08
CA ALA A 104 0.61 -13.12 12.47
C ALA A 104 0.77 -13.03 10.93
N GLN A 105 -0.03 -12.19 10.26
CA GLN A 105 0.13 -11.95 8.82
C GLN A 105 1.44 -11.21 8.52
N LEU A 106 1.88 -10.33 9.44
CA LEU A 106 3.14 -9.59 9.30
C LEU A 106 4.34 -10.51 9.57
N GLU A 107 4.23 -11.46 10.51
CA GLU A 107 5.28 -12.44 10.79
C GLU A 107 5.60 -13.30 9.56
N ALA A 108 4.61 -13.63 8.72
CA ALA A 108 4.81 -14.33 7.45
C ALA A 108 5.64 -13.52 6.43
N LEU A 109 5.86 -12.23 6.68
CA LEU A 109 6.60 -11.29 5.85
C LEU A 109 7.92 -10.84 6.53
N ALA A 110 8.49 -11.65 7.42
CA ALA A 110 9.66 -11.27 8.23
C ALA A 110 10.88 -10.80 7.41
N ASP A 111 11.02 -11.27 6.16
CA ASP A 111 12.10 -10.90 5.25
C ASP A 111 11.86 -9.56 4.50
N PHE A 112 10.72 -8.89 4.74
CA PHE A 112 10.32 -7.67 4.08
C PHE A 112 10.12 -6.51 5.07
N HIS A 113 10.35 -5.29 4.61
CA HIS A 113 9.80 -4.11 5.26
C HIS A 113 8.34 -3.94 4.84
N VAL A 114 7.41 -3.90 5.80
CA VAL A 114 5.98 -3.92 5.51
C VAL A 114 5.33 -2.57 5.79
N ILE A 115 4.61 -2.07 4.79
CA ILE A 115 3.57 -1.07 4.97
C ILE A 115 2.24 -1.82 5.15
N ALA A 116 1.66 -1.77 6.34
CA ALA A 116 0.41 -2.46 6.61
C ALA A 116 -0.77 -1.57 6.21
N LEU A 117 -1.58 -2.00 5.23
CA LEU A 117 -2.78 -1.28 4.82
C LEU A 117 -3.97 -1.75 5.65
N CYS A 118 -4.30 -0.99 6.69
CA CYS A 118 -5.42 -1.21 7.58
C CYS A 118 -6.70 -0.62 6.97
N GLU A 119 -7.40 -1.41 6.16
CA GLU A 119 -8.57 -0.98 5.39
C GLU A 119 -9.80 -1.88 5.61
N THR A 120 -9.83 -2.61 6.72
CA THR A 120 -11.00 -3.36 7.16
C THR A 120 -11.31 -3.04 8.62
N ALA A 121 -12.54 -3.31 9.07
CA ALA A 121 -12.91 -3.11 10.48
C ALA A 121 -11.94 -3.84 11.44
N VAL A 122 -11.54 -5.07 11.11
CA VAL A 122 -10.58 -5.85 11.90
C VAL A 122 -9.21 -5.18 11.88
N GLY A 123 -8.73 -4.76 10.71
CA GLY A 123 -7.45 -4.07 10.57
C GLY A 123 -7.36 -2.78 11.38
N ILE A 124 -8.42 -1.95 11.36
CA ILE A 124 -8.49 -0.72 12.16
C ILE A 124 -8.45 -1.04 13.67
N LEU A 125 -9.24 -2.00 14.14
CA LEU A 125 -9.27 -2.37 15.56
C LEU A 125 -7.96 -3.02 16.04
N ASN A 126 -7.24 -3.71 15.16
CA ASN A 126 -5.97 -4.36 15.46
C ASN A 126 -4.74 -3.51 15.11
N ALA A 127 -4.91 -2.26 14.66
CA ALA A 127 -3.81 -1.40 14.22
C ALA A 127 -2.66 -1.30 15.24
N PRO A 128 -2.86 -1.21 16.57
CA PRO A 128 -1.77 -1.24 17.54
C PRO A 128 -0.94 -2.53 17.52
N ALA A 129 -1.59 -3.69 17.40
CA ALA A 129 -0.89 -4.98 17.34
C ALA A 129 -0.14 -5.17 16.03
N ILE A 130 -0.71 -4.69 14.92
CA ILE A 130 -0.06 -4.64 13.61
C ILE A 130 1.17 -3.73 13.67
N ALA A 131 1.04 -2.52 14.24
CA ALA A 131 2.14 -1.58 14.40
C ALA A 131 3.26 -2.09 15.32
N ALA A 132 2.96 -2.97 16.27
CA ALA A 132 3.96 -3.57 17.14
C ALA A 132 4.87 -4.58 16.41
N ALA A 133 4.47 -5.08 15.24
CA ALA A 133 5.26 -6.07 14.51
C ALA A 133 6.66 -5.51 14.12
N PRO A 134 7.75 -6.29 14.28
CA PRO A 134 9.11 -5.79 14.07
C PRO A 134 9.40 -5.32 12.65
N ASN A 135 8.84 -6.02 11.66
CA ASN A 135 9.07 -5.79 10.23
C ASN A 135 8.13 -4.73 9.62
N VAL A 136 7.13 -4.27 10.37
CA VAL A 136 6.29 -3.13 9.96
C VAL A 136 7.08 -1.84 10.07
N VAL A 137 7.12 -1.07 8.99
CA VAL A 137 7.81 0.23 8.90
C VAL A 137 6.85 1.40 8.80
N ALA A 138 5.64 1.17 8.28
CA ALA A 138 4.59 2.17 8.19
C ALA A 138 3.20 1.52 8.25
N LEU A 139 2.19 2.29 8.63
CA LEU A 139 0.79 1.93 8.45
C LEU A 139 0.14 2.88 7.47
N MET A 140 -0.75 2.35 6.65
CA MET A 140 -1.66 3.09 5.79
C MET A 140 -3.09 2.71 6.14
N TRP A 141 -4.07 3.57 5.86
CA TRP A 141 -5.48 3.22 5.95
C TRP A 141 -6.17 3.41 4.60
N GLY A 142 -7.26 2.67 4.38
CA GLY A 142 -8.04 2.71 3.14
C GLY A 142 -9.52 2.96 3.45
N ALA A 143 -10.06 4.08 2.96
CA ALA A 143 -11.43 4.47 3.27
C ALA A 143 -12.47 3.63 2.53
N GLU A 144 -12.27 3.36 1.24
CA GLU A 144 -13.26 2.67 0.42
C GLU A 144 -13.43 1.21 0.82
N ASP A 145 -12.34 0.46 0.94
CA ASP A 145 -12.37 -0.93 1.42
C ASP A 145 -12.88 -1.03 2.86
N LEU A 146 -12.59 -0.04 3.72
CA LEU A 146 -13.13 -0.03 5.07
C LEU A 146 -14.66 0.02 5.04
N LEU A 147 -15.22 0.91 4.22
CA LEU A 147 -16.67 1.02 4.09
C LEU A 147 -17.28 -0.22 3.45
N ALA A 148 -16.63 -0.82 2.45
CA ALA A 148 -17.05 -2.09 1.88
C ALA A 148 -17.07 -3.21 2.94
N SER A 149 -16.03 -3.30 3.79
CA SER A 149 -15.96 -4.27 4.89
C SER A 149 -17.08 -4.10 5.93
N LEU A 150 -17.59 -2.88 6.07
CA LEU A 150 -18.68 -2.52 6.98
C LEU A 150 -20.07 -2.66 6.34
N SER A 151 -20.16 -3.16 5.10
CA SER A 151 -21.40 -3.17 4.30
C SER A 151 -22.00 -1.77 4.09
N GLY A 152 -21.14 -0.75 4.09
CA GLY A 152 -21.47 0.63 3.77
C GLY A 152 -21.45 0.90 2.26
N THR A 153 -21.77 2.13 1.88
CA THR A 153 -21.90 2.53 0.47
C THR A 153 -21.06 3.73 0.07
N SER A 154 -20.54 4.51 1.02
CA SER A 154 -19.73 5.69 0.74
C SER A 154 -18.89 6.09 1.95
N SER A 155 -17.63 6.43 1.71
CA SER A 155 -16.67 6.91 2.72
C SER A 155 -16.82 8.39 3.06
N ARG A 156 -17.46 9.17 2.17
CA ARG A 156 -17.57 10.64 2.26
C ARG A 156 -19.02 11.13 2.33
N THR A 157 -19.20 12.30 2.91
CA THR A 157 -20.45 13.09 2.89
C THR A 157 -20.60 13.84 1.58
N ASP A 158 -21.79 14.42 1.35
CA ASP A 158 -22.11 15.11 0.08
C ASP A 158 -21.25 16.38 -0.16
N ASP A 159 -20.66 16.93 0.90
CA ASP A 159 -19.71 18.04 0.87
C ASP A 159 -18.25 17.61 0.66
N GLY A 160 -18.01 16.30 0.46
CA GLY A 160 -16.68 15.73 0.21
C GLY A 160 -15.87 15.40 1.47
N GLY A 161 -16.34 15.75 2.68
CA GLY A 161 -15.69 15.38 3.92
C GLY A 161 -15.75 13.87 4.21
N TYR A 162 -14.78 13.33 4.95
CA TYR A 162 -14.88 11.94 5.43
C TYR A 162 -16.02 11.77 6.43
N ARG A 163 -16.75 10.65 6.33
CA ARG A 163 -17.72 10.24 7.35
C ARG A 163 -16.99 9.90 8.65
N ALA A 164 -17.71 9.99 9.77
CA ALA A 164 -17.13 9.82 11.12
C ALA A 164 -16.33 8.51 11.30
N VAL A 165 -16.77 7.40 10.72
CA VAL A 165 -16.04 6.11 10.81
C VAL A 165 -14.71 6.14 10.04
N ALA A 166 -14.66 6.84 8.90
CA ALA A 166 -13.43 7.02 8.13
C ALA A 166 -12.46 7.97 8.87
N LEU A 167 -12.97 9.07 9.45
CA LEU A 167 -12.17 9.96 10.30
C LEU A 167 -11.60 9.25 11.53
N HIS A 168 -12.41 8.37 12.14
CA HIS A 168 -11.96 7.53 13.25
C HIS A 168 -10.84 6.58 12.81
N ALA A 169 -10.99 5.91 11.67
CA ALA A 169 -9.98 5.01 11.12
C ALA A 169 -8.66 5.74 10.82
N ARG A 170 -8.72 6.90 10.15
CA ARG A 170 -7.56 7.78 9.92
C ARG A 170 -6.81 8.08 11.21
N SER A 171 -7.54 8.53 12.24
CA SER A 171 -6.99 8.89 13.54
C SER A 171 -6.41 7.67 14.27
N ALA A 172 -7.11 6.54 14.27
CA ALA A 172 -6.71 5.33 14.96
C ALA A 172 -5.41 4.76 14.37
N VAL A 173 -5.30 4.72 13.04
CA VAL A 173 -4.11 4.23 12.34
C VAL A 173 -2.92 5.17 12.54
N LEU A 174 -3.13 6.49 12.47
CA LEU A 174 -2.10 7.48 12.78
C LEU A 174 -1.56 7.31 14.21
N LEU A 175 -2.45 7.24 15.20
CA LEU A 175 -2.08 7.06 16.60
C LEU A 175 -1.32 5.74 16.82
N ALA A 176 -1.80 4.64 16.24
CA ALA A 176 -1.14 3.35 16.33
C ALA A 176 0.27 3.38 15.71
N ALA A 177 0.42 3.93 14.51
CA ALA A 177 1.72 4.05 13.85
C ALA A 177 2.72 4.81 14.73
N ARG A 178 2.34 6.01 15.20
CA ARG A 178 3.25 6.86 15.99
C ARG A 178 3.53 6.29 17.38
N ALA A 179 2.57 5.62 18.02
CA ALA A 179 2.77 4.98 19.32
C ALA A 179 3.88 3.91 19.31
N PHE A 180 4.11 3.26 18.17
CA PHE A 180 5.16 2.25 17.98
C PHE A 180 6.34 2.77 17.14
N GLY A 181 6.45 4.08 16.93
CA GLY A 181 7.55 4.70 16.19
C GLY A 181 7.59 4.32 14.71
N LYS A 182 6.44 4.00 14.12
CA LYS A 182 6.26 3.72 12.68
C LYS A 182 5.81 4.98 11.95
N GLU A 183 6.02 5.01 10.63
CA GLU A 183 5.42 6.08 9.83
C GLU A 183 3.93 5.85 9.57
N ALA A 184 3.23 6.94 9.27
CA ALA A 184 1.83 6.93 8.89
C ALA A 184 1.71 7.44 7.45
N VAL A 185 0.98 6.71 6.63
CA VAL A 185 0.63 7.09 5.25
C VAL A 185 -0.87 7.32 5.22
N ASP A 186 -1.29 8.47 4.72
CA ASP A 186 -2.71 8.79 4.62
C ASP A 186 -3.38 8.02 3.46
N ALA A 187 -4.72 7.99 3.44
CA ALA A 187 -5.47 7.31 2.40
C ALA A 187 -5.32 7.98 1.02
N VAL A 188 -5.68 7.26 -0.03
CA VAL A 188 -5.72 7.83 -1.38
C VAL A 188 -6.87 8.84 -1.52
N TYR A 189 -6.62 9.91 -2.27
CA TYR A 189 -7.64 10.85 -2.70
C TYR A 189 -8.19 10.43 -4.08
N VAL A 190 -9.40 9.88 -4.12
CA VAL A 190 -9.95 9.25 -5.33
C VAL A 190 -10.50 10.24 -6.38
N ASN A 191 -10.84 11.46 -5.98
CA ASN A 191 -11.36 12.48 -6.88
C ASN A 191 -10.23 13.22 -7.62
N ILE A 192 -9.61 12.54 -8.59
CA ILE A 192 -8.40 13.02 -9.31
C ILE A 192 -8.51 14.47 -9.84
N PRO A 193 -9.65 14.94 -10.39
CA PRO A 193 -9.77 16.33 -10.85
C PRO A 193 -9.78 17.40 -9.75
N ASP A 194 -10.09 17.05 -8.50
CA ASP A 194 -10.22 17.99 -7.38
C ASP A 194 -8.89 18.16 -6.64
N LEU A 195 -8.05 19.04 -7.20
CA LEU A 195 -6.74 19.34 -6.66
C LEU A 195 -6.80 20.18 -5.38
N ASP A 196 -7.85 21.00 -5.21
CA ASP A 196 -8.01 21.84 -4.02
C ASP A 196 -8.39 20.97 -2.82
N GLY A 197 -9.32 20.02 -3.00
CA GLY A 197 -9.66 19.02 -1.99
C GLY A 197 -8.47 18.15 -1.60
N LEU A 198 -7.69 17.68 -2.58
CA LEU A 198 -6.44 16.95 -2.34
C LEU A 198 -5.44 17.78 -1.52
N ALA A 199 -5.23 19.04 -1.89
CA ALA A 199 -4.26 19.91 -1.21
C ALA A 199 -4.66 20.19 0.25
N LEU A 200 -5.95 20.39 0.51
CA LEU A 200 -6.47 20.57 1.86
C LEU A 200 -6.30 19.29 2.71
N GLU A 201 -6.64 18.13 2.15
CA GLU A 201 -6.54 16.85 2.87
C GLU A 201 -5.08 16.48 3.17
N ALA A 202 -4.18 16.68 2.21
CA ALA A 202 -2.75 16.43 2.38
C ALA A 202 -2.07 17.40 3.37
N ALA A 203 -2.57 18.64 3.51
CA ALA A 203 -2.05 19.60 4.49
C ALA A 203 -2.54 19.32 5.92
N ASP A 204 -3.66 18.63 6.08
CA ASP A 204 -4.23 18.22 7.37
C ASP A 204 -3.61 16.93 7.92
N ALA A 205 -3.06 16.07 7.03
CA ALA A 205 -2.45 14.78 7.34
C ALA A 205 -1.13 14.90 8.13
#